data_AF-A0A533WC25-F1
#
_entry.id   AF-A0A533WC25-F1
#
_cell.length_a   1.000
_cell.length_b   1.000
_cell.length_c   1.000
_cell.angle_alpha   90.00
_cell.angle_beta   90.00
_cell.angle_gamma   90.00
#
_symmetry.space_group_name_H-M   'P 1'
#
loop_
_entity.id
_entity.type
_entity.pdbx_description
1 polymer ?
#
loop_
_entity_poly.entity_id
_entity_poly.type
_entity_poly.pdbx_seq_one_letter_code
_entity_poly.pdbx_strand_id
1 'polypeptide(L)'
;MEPRKTPFGWFYEWCPGKDSILEMADLVVSRAGHTSIAQFVLSEKPSLLVPIPQQTEQEGNAEKAERLGIAVRVEQDDLSPQTFSEASG
;
A
#
# COMPACT_ATOMS: atom_id res chain seq x y z
N MET A 1 -12.88 -13.07 -12.60
CA MET A 1 -14.15 -12.42 -12.21
C MET A 1 -14.10 -11.00 -12.71
N GLU A 2 -15.20 -10.47 -13.27
CA GLU A 2 -15.23 -9.10 -13.80
C GLU A 2 -15.11 -8.06 -12.67
N PRO A 3 -14.44 -6.91 -12.91
CA PRO A 3 -14.34 -5.85 -11.92
C PRO A 3 -15.69 -5.18 -11.67
N ARG A 4 -15.93 -4.76 -10.43
CA ARG A 4 -17.15 -4.07 -10.02
C ARG A 4 -16.88 -2.59 -9.80
N LYS A 5 -17.64 -1.72 -10.47
CA LYS A 5 -17.60 -0.28 -10.23
C LYS A 5 -18.23 0.07 -8.88
N THR A 6 -17.61 0.99 -8.13
CA THR A 6 -18.12 1.58 -6.89
C THR A 6 -18.30 3.09 -7.08
N PRO A 7 -18.96 3.82 -6.14
CA PRO A 7 -19.07 5.28 -6.22
C PRO A 7 -17.71 6.01 -6.23
N PHE A 8 -16.67 5.35 -5.72
CA PHE A 8 -15.34 5.95 -5.50
C PHE A 8 -14.22 5.26 -6.29
N GLY A 9 -14.54 4.32 -7.19
CA GLY A 9 -13.53 3.63 -7.99
C GLY A 9 -13.96 2.26 -8.48
N TRP A 10 -13.01 1.32 -8.47
CA TRP A 10 -13.18 -0.02 -9.01
C TRP A 10 -12.70 -1.05 -7.99
N PHE A 11 -13.47 -2.13 -7.86
CA PHE A 11 -13.13 -3.29 -7.05
C PHE A 11 -12.74 -4.46 -7.95
N TYR A 12 -11.55 -5.01 -7.73
CA TYR A 12 -11.04 -6.19 -8.40
C TYR A 12 -10.80 -7.27 -7.35
N GLU A 13 -11.44 -8.44 -7.50
CA GLU A 13 -11.07 -9.61 -6.69
C GLU A 13 -9.70 -10.16 -7.11
N TRP A 14 -9.44 -10.15 -8.42
CA TRP A 14 -8.14 -10.33 -9.01
C TRP A 14 -7.91 -9.22 -10.03
N CYS A 15 -6.75 -8.55 -9.98
CA CYS A 15 -6.45 -7.41 -10.84
C CYS A 15 -5.47 -7.83 -11.96
N PRO A 16 -5.94 -8.13 -13.18
CA PRO A 16 -5.07 -8.60 -14.27
C PRO A 16 -4.14 -7.50 -14.81
N GLY A 17 -4.51 -6.22 -14.64
CA GLY A 17 -3.72 -5.05 -15.05
C GLY A 17 -3.01 -4.34 -13.90
N LYS A 18 -2.63 -5.07 -12.85
CA LYS A 18 -2.05 -4.50 -11.62
C LYS A 18 -0.87 -3.55 -11.92
N ASP A 19 0.01 -3.94 -12.84
CA ASP A 19 1.24 -3.18 -13.09
C ASP A 19 0.94 -1.86 -13.81
N SER A 20 0.07 -1.84 -14.82
CA SER A 20 -0.37 -0.58 -15.45
C SER A 20 -1.13 0.32 -14.49
N ILE A 21 -1.95 -0.24 -13.59
CA ILE A 21 -2.64 0.54 -12.55
C ILE A 21 -1.63 1.13 -11.56
N LEU A 22 -0.64 0.33 -11.15
CA LEU A 22 0.44 0.77 -10.29
C LEU A 22 1.22 1.93 -10.92
N GLU A 23 1.59 1.81 -12.20
CA GLU A 23 2.28 2.85 -12.97
C GLU A 23 1.48 4.15 -13.10
N MET A 24 0.15 4.06 -13.16
CA MET A 24 -0.72 5.25 -13.20
C MET A 24 -1.02 5.85 -11.82
N ALA A 25 -0.72 5.14 -10.73
CA ALA A 25 -1.05 5.60 -9.39
C ALA A 25 -0.11 6.73 -8.93
N ASP A 26 -0.69 7.70 -8.21
CA ASP A 26 0.04 8.75 -7.49
C ASP A 26 0.50 8.29 -6.10
N LEU A 27 -0.25 7.38 -5.48
CA LEU A 27 0.01 6.79 -4.17
C LEU A 27 -0.51 5.35 -4.12
N VAL A 28 0.24 4.48 -3.46
CA VAL A 28 -0.18 3.08 -3.23
C VAL A 28 -0.39 2.83 -1.74
N VAL A 29 -1.59 2.41 -1.36
CA VAL A 29 -1.87 1.89 -0.01
C VAL A 29 -1.82 0.37 -0.07
N SER A 30 -0.96 -0.27 0.72
CA SER A 30 -0.79 -1.71 0.64
C SER A 30 -0.37 -2.36 1.95
N ARG A 31 -0.40 -3.68 1.94
CA ARG A 31 0.26 -4.51 2.96
C ARG A 31 1.77 -4.51 2.72
N ALA A 32 2.54 -4.70 3.79
CA ALA A 32 4.00 -4.65 3.74
C ALA A 32 4.64 -5.97 3.25
N GLY A 33 4.15 -6.50 2.13
CA GLY A 33 4.74 -7.65 1.46
C GLY A 33 6.06 -7.27 0.78
N HIS A 34 7.11 -8.06 0.97
CA HIS A 34 8.46 -7.76 0.46
C HIS A 34 8.48 -7.48 -1.04
N THR A 35 7.85 -8.35 -1.84
CA THR A 35 7.78 -8.21 -3.31
C THR A 35 6.98 -6.97 -3.72
N SER A 36 5.91 -6.63 -3.01
CA SER A 36 5.10 -5.44 -3.29
C SER A 36 5.92 -4.17 -3.04
N ILE A 37 6.61 -4.09 -1.91
CA ILE A 37 7.49 -2.95 -1.59
C ILE A 37 8.56 -2.79 -2.68
N ALA A 38 9.19 -3.89 -3.10
CA ALA A 38 10.17 -3.85 -4.19
C ALA A 38 9.57 -3.31 -5.50
N GLN A 39 8.33 -3.71 -5.85
CA GLN A 39 7.64 -3.18 -7.02
C GLN A 39 7.34 -1.68 -6.90
N PHE A 40 6.92 -1.20 -5.73
CA PHE A 40 6.65 0.22 -5.51
C PHE A 40 7.93 1.04 -5.67
N VAL A 41 9.04 0.57 -5.10
CA VAL A 41 10.36 1.21 -5.25
C VAL A 41 10.81 1.23 -6.71
N LEU A 42 10.72 0.11 -7.42
CA LEU A 42 11.12 0.01 -8.83
C LEU A 42 10.25 0.88 -9.75
N SER A 43 8.99 1.10 -9.38
CA SER A 43 8.03 1.92 -10.13
C SER A 43 7.99 3.38 -9.65
N GLU A 44 8.91 3.76 -8.74
CA GLU A 44 9.00 5.09 -8.13
C GLU A 44 7.67 5.57 -7.52
N LYS A 45 6.92 4.65 -6.90
CA LYS A 45 5.60 4.92 -6.34
C LYS A 45 5.69 5.22 -4.85
N PRO A 46 5.24 6.42 -4.40
CA PRO A 46 4.98 6.67 -3.00
C PRO A 46 4.07 5.58 -2.45
N SER A 47 4.37 5.10 -1.25
CA SER A 47 3.57 4.05 -0.63
C SER A 47 3.30 4.32 0.85
N LEU A 48 2.05 4.01 1.24
CA LEU A 48 1.60 3.94 2.62
C LEU A 48 1.40 2.46 2.95
N LEU A 49 2.22 1.96 3.85
CA LEU A 49 2.23 0.57 4.26
C LEU A 49 1.43 0.40 5.54
N VAL A 50 0.44 -0.48 5.49
CA VAL A 50 -0.30 -0.94 6.65
C VAL A 50 0.04 -2.41 6.84
N PRO A 51 0.89 -2.81 7.82
CA PRO A 51 1.24 -4.22 8.03
C PRO A 51 0.09 -5.01 8.68
N ILE A 52 0.09 -6.35 8.55
CA ILE A 52 -0.81 -7.22 9.33
C ILE A 52 -0.30 -7.32 10.76
N PRO A 53 -1.14 -7.00 11.77
CA PRO A 53 -0.76 -7.18 13.16
C PRO A 53 -0.31 -8.62 13.42
N GLN A 54 0.80 -8.79 14.13
CA GLN A 54 1.39 -10.08 14.49
C GLN A 54 1.94 -10.89 13.30
N GLN A 55 2.04 -10.29 12.11
CA GLN A 55 2.82 -10.85 11.00
C GLN A 55 4.19 -10.18 10.99
N THR A 56 5.10 -10.72 11.79
CA THR A 56 6.43 -10.15 12.07
C THR A 56 7.23 -9.80 10.81
N GLU A 57 7.09 -10.58 9.72
CA GLU A 57 7.72 -10.28 8.45
C GLU A 57 7.21 -8.95 7.86
N GLN A 58 5.89 -8.73 7.86
CA GLN A 58 5.30 -7.50 7.34
C GLN A 58 5.60 -6.30 8.24
N GLU A 59 5.52 -6.48 9.56
CA GLU A 59 5.89 -5.43 10.52
C GLU A 59 7.35 -5.00 10.31
N GLY A 60 8.27 -5.96 10.22
CA GLY A 60 9.69 -5.68 9.97
C GLY A 60 9.95 -5.07 8.59
N ASN A 61 9.22 -5.49 7.56
CA ASN A 61 9.30 -4.88 6.23
C ASN A 61 8.81 -3.42 6.26
N ALA A 62 7.67 -3.14 6.91
CA ALA A 62 7.10 -1.80 7.02
C ALA A 62 8.03 -0.87 7.81
N GLU A 63 8.50 -1.31 8.98
CA GLU A 63 9.45 -0.56 9.82
C GLU A 63 10.73 -0.23 9.05
N LYS A 64 11.29 -1.22 8.33
CA LYS A 64 12.50 -1.00 7.54
C LYS A 64 12.27 -0.04 6.38
N ALA A 65 11.14 -0.15 5.69
CA ALA A 65 10.78 0.73 4.59
C ALA A 65 10.62 2.19 5.06
N GLU A 66 9.94 2.39 6.20
CA GLU A 66 9.81 3.69 6.87
C GLU A 66 11.17 4.27 7.25
N ARG A 67 12.02 3.48 7.92
CA ARG A 67 13.35 3.91 8.34
C ARG A 67 14.26 4.30 7.17
N LEU A 68 14.07 3.68 6.00
CA LEU A 68 14.81 4.00 4.78
C LEU A 68 14.22 5.20 4.02
N GLY A 69 13.08 5.74 4.45
CA GLY A 69 12.40 6.85 3.78
C GLY A 69 11.74 6.46 2.45
N ILE A 70 11.51 5.16 2.20
CA ILE A 70 10.90 4.67 0.95
C ILE A 70 9.37 4.52 1.03
N ALA A 71 8.81 4.56 2.23
CA ALA A 71 7.38 4.47 2.49
C ALA A 71 7.01 5.14 3.82
N VAL A 72 5.73 5.48 3.98
CA VAL A 72 5.13 5.82 5.28
C VAL A 72 4.49 4.55 5.85
N ARG A 73 4.55 4.36 7.17
CA ARG A 73 3.87 3.26 7.85
C ARG A 73 2.72 3.77 8.70
N VAL A 74 1.60 3.06 8.68
CA VAL A 74 0.48 3.24 9.63
C VAL A 74 0.12 1.86 10.17
N GLU A 75 0.15 1.68 11.48
CA GLU A 75 -0.28 0.42 12.08
C GLU A 75 -1.77 0.18 11.81
N GLN A 76 -2.16 -1.07 11.54
CA GLN A 76 -3.55 -1.36 11.16
C GLN A 76 -4.56 -0.92 12.22
N ASP A 77 -4.21 -1.09 13.49
CA ASP A 77 -5.08 -0.75 14.62
C ASP A 77 -5.24 0.77 14.78
N ASP A 78 -4.32 1.55 14.22
CA ASP A 78 -4.35 3.02 14.20
C ASP A 78 -4.91 3.58 12.89
N LEU A 79 -5.27 2.72 11.92
CA LEU A 79 -5.77 3.17 10.62
C LEU A 79 -7.19 3.74 10.74
N SER A 80 -7.30 5.02 10.44
CA SER A 80 -8.54 5.79 10.44
C SER A 80 -8.53 6.80 9.29
N PRO A 81 -9.66 7.42 8.93
CA PRO A 81 -9.67 8.49 7.95
C PRO A 81 -8.72 9.65 8.29
N GLN A 82 -8.55 9.95 9.58
CA GLN A 82 -7.67 11.03 10.07
C GLN A 82 -6.20 10.65 9.90
N THR A 83 -5.79 9.51 10.44
CA THR A 83 -4.40 9.03 10.34
C THR A 83 -4.01 8.75 8.89
N PHE A 84 -4.94 8.28 8.05
CA PHE A 84 -4.71 8.17 6.61
C PHE A 84 -4.44 9.55 5.98
N SER A 85 -5.27 10.56 6.28
CA SER A 85 -5.09 11.90 5.72
C SER A 85 -3.77 12.55 6.14
N GLU A 86 -3.32 12.31 7.37
CA GLU A 86 -2.03 12.80 7.86
C GLU A 86 -0.84 12.09 7.20
N ALA A 87 -0.96 10.78 6.97
CA ALA A 87 0.09 9.96 6.37
C ALA A 87 0.18 10.06 4.84
N SER A 88 -0.85 10.62 4.18
CA SER A 88 -0.93 10.73 2.71
C SER A 88 -0.89 12.17 2.17
N GLY A 89 -0.87 13.17 3.06
CA GLY A 89 -0.74 14.59 2.72
C GLY A 89 0.70 15.04 2.59
#